data_AF-A0A2K3IZT0-F1
#
_entry.id   AF-A0A2K3IZT0-F1
#
_cell.length_a   1.000
_cell.length_b   1.000
_cell.length_c   1.000
_cell.angle_alpha   90.00
_cell.angle_beta   90.00
_cell.angle_gamma   90.00
#
_symmetry.space_group_name_H-M   'P 1'
#
loop_
_entity.id
_entity.type
_entity.pdbx_description
1 polymer ?
#
loop_
_entity_poly.entity_id
_entity_poly.type
_entity_poly.pdbx_seq_one_letter_code
_entity_poly.pdbx_strand_id
1 'polypeptide(L)'
;MLSCIIGDNRINLLNDKYDNIQLKKWASKNILICPACGKPYEYCHGKIKIPYFRHKDKQECLDIYSESETQEHLQGKKDLYEWLIKQDGVSNVILEGWLPKTKQRPDIMFIFNGKQHVIEYQCTPISSEYYERHELYKASGIIDIWICGAKNYFQEYHKGNGNKRLNILEKETRKYYNTVTRELFFLDKDINIDDKKFNSEKIDLKRIKNIDLSYSNNSYFKSRRKGWVTEYTYKCNNSFAKYAKIDNFKLERMK
;
A
#
# COMPACT_ATOMS: atom_id res chain seq x y z
N MET A 1 -7.49 -7.51 6.10
CA MET A 1 -8.60 -6.59 5.82
C MET A 1 -8.81 -5.66 7.00
N LEU A 2 -9.01 -4.38 6.76
CA LEU A 2 -9.28 -3.35 7.77
C LEU A 2 -10.77 -3.02 7.90
N SER A 3 -11.61 -3.60 7.05
CA SER A 3 -13.06 -3.39 7.05
C SER A 3 -13.85 -4.69 6.93
N CYS A 4 -15.08 -4.65 7.43
CA CYS A 4 -16.08 -5.72 7.26
C CYS A 4 -17.50 -5.13 7.28
N ILE A 5 -18.52 -5.98 7.15
CA ILE A 5 -19.93 -5.59 7.27
C ILE A 5 -20.62 -6.34 8.43
N ILE A 6 -21.59 -5.68 9.07
CA ILE A 6 -22.53 -6.26 10.03
C ILE A 6 -23.93 -5.79 9.63
N GLY A 7 -24.74 -6.69 9.07
CA GLY A 7 -25.97 -6.28 8.38
C GLY A 7 -25.64 -5.29 7.27
N ASP A 8 -26.31 -4.14 7.27
CA ASP A 8 -26.05 -3.05 6.30
C ASP A 8 -24.94 -2.09 6.74
N ASN A 9 -24.39 -2.26 7.94
CA ASN A 9 -23.38 -1.36 8.49
C ASN A 9 -21.97 -1.79 8.10
N ARG A 10 -21.17 -0.86 7.57
CA ARG A 10 -19.74 -1.05 7.37
C ARG A 10 -18.97 -0.73 8.64
N ILE A 11 -18.11 -1.67 9.03
CA ILE A 11 -17.16 -1.50 10.14
C ILE A 11 -15.79 -1.15 9.55
N ASN A 12 -15.19 -0.09 10.07
CA ASN A 12 -13.84 0.37 9.73
C ASN A 12 -13.00 0.31 11.01
N LEU A 13 -11.88 -0.41 11.00
CA LEU A 13 -11.00 -0.50 12.17
C LEU A 13 -10.21 0.77 12.49
N LEU A 14 -10.18 1.76 11.58
CA LEU A 14 -9.40 2.98 11.72
C LEU A 14 -10.13 4.16 12.36
N ASN A 15 -11.43 4.03 12.67
CA ASN A 15 -12.23 5.13 13.22
C ASN A 15 -12.43 5.05 14.74
N ASP A 16 -11.69 4.18 15.43
CA ASP A 16 -11.72 3.94 16.88
C ASP A 16 -13.13 3.78 17.50
N LYS A 17 -14.13 3.46 16.68
CA LYS A 17 -15.55 3.40 17.10
C LYS A 17 -15.88 2.15 17.93
N TYR A 18 -15.08 1.10 17.79
CA TYR A 18 -15.34 -0.21 18.37
C TYR A 18 -14.11 -0.74 19.08
N ASP A 19 -14.27 -1.15 20.34
CA ASP A 19 -13.18 -1.75 21.10
C ASP A 19 -12.91 -3.21 20.69
N ASN A 20 -11.74 -3.71 21.09
CA ASN A 20 -11.30 -5.07 20.80
C ASN A 20 -12.21 -6.16 21.40
N ILE A 21 -12.85 -5.90 22.54
CA ILE A 21 -13.70 -6.86 23.25
C ILE A 21 -14.98 -7.07 22.45
N GLN A 22 -15.60 -5.98 21.99
CA GLN A 22 -16.80 -5.96 21.18
C GLN A 22 -16.57 -6.65 19.83
N LEU A 23 -15.48 -6.30 19.14
CA LEU A 23 -15.11 -6.92 17.86
C LEU A 23 -14.86 -8.43 18.01
N LYS A 24 -14.21 -8.86 19.09
CA LYS A 24 -14.01 -10.29 19.38
C LYS A 24 -15.32 -11.03 19.65
N LYS A 25 -16.26 -10.39 20.37
CA LYS A 25 -17.60 -10.93 20.62
C LYS A 25 -18.44 -11.05 19.34
N TRP A 26 -18.31 -10.09 18.43
CA TRP A 26 -18.98 -10.17 17.12
C TRP A 26 -18.35 -11.22 16.21
N ALA A 27 -17.01 -11.35 16.23
CA ALA A 27 -16.30 -12.39 15.51
C ALA A 27 -16.71 -13.79 16.00
N SER A 28 -16.86 -14.02 17.31
CA SER A 28 -17.29 -15.32 17.83
C SER A 28 -18.73 -15.68 17.46
N LYS A 29 -19.58 -14.67 17.23
CA LYS A 29 -20.95 -14.82 16.73
C LYS A 29 -21.07 -14.95 15.22
N ASN A 30 -19.96 -14.94 14.46
CA ASN A 30 -19.95 -15.01 12.99
C ASN A 30 -20.70 -13.87 12.29
N ILE A 31 -20.86 -12.70 12.93
CA ILE A 31 -21.61 -11.57 12.34
C ILE A 31 -20.71 -10.50 11.72
N LEU A 32 -19.39 -10.66 11.80
CA LEU A 32 -18.43 -9.86 11.01
C LEU A 32 -18.27 -10.53 9.65
N ILE A 33 -18.73 -9.89 8.59
CA ILE A 33 -18.87 -10.54 7.29
C ILE A 33 -17.97 -9.88 6.24
N CYS A 34 -17.44 -10.70 5.34
CA CYS A 34 -16.77 -10.24 4.13
C CYS A 34 -17.78 -9.61 3.15
N PRO A 35 -17.58 -8.36 2.70
CA PRO A 35 -18.52 -7.72 1.76
C PRO A 35 -18.50 -8.35 0.36
N ALA A 36 -17.44 -9.08 0.01
CA ALA A 36 -17.33 -9.70 -1.31
C ALA A 36 -18.07 -11.04 -1.37
N CYS A 37 -17.86 -11.94 -0.40
CA CYS A 37 -18.35 -13.31 -0.46
C CYS A 37 -19.44 -13.66 0.57
N GLY A 38 -19.75 -12.74 1.49
CA GLY A 38 -20.75 -12.99 2.54
C GLY A 38 -20.29 -13.97 3.64
N LYS A 39 -19.04 -14.46 3.60
CA LYS A 39 -18.52 -15.41 4.58
C LYS A 39 -18.02 -14.71 5.86
N PRO A 40 -18.07 -15.38 7.02
CA PRO A 40 -17.59 -14.79 8.27
C PRO A 40 -16.08 -14.54 8.31
N TYR A 41 -15.73 -13.43 8.95
CA TYR A 41 -14.39 -13.11 9.38
C TYR A 41 -14.13 -13.51 10.83
N GLU A 42 -12.88 -13.83 11.11
CA GLU A 42 -12.29 -13.73 12.43
C GLU A 42 -11.64 -12.36 12.64
N TYR A 43 -11.60 -11.92 13.89
CA TYR A 43 -10.94 -10.70 14.30
C TYR A 43 -9.57 -11.02 14.89
N CYS A 44 -8.51 -10.62 14.18
CA CYS A 44 -7.13 -10.84 14.57
C CYS A 44 -6.57 -9.56 15.21
N HIS A 45 -6.23 -9.64 16.49
CA HIS A 45 -5.63 -8.50 17.20
C HIS A 45 -4.52 -8.97 18.16
N GLY A 46 -3.58 -8.09 18.47
CA GLY A 46 -2.50 -8.33 19.42
C GLY A 46 -1.93 -7.03 19.94
N LYS A 47 -1.00 -7.08 20.90
CA LYS A 47 -0.43 -5.86 21.50
C LYS A 47 0.46 -5.05 20.55
N ILE A 48 1.04 -5.71 19.54
CA ILE A 48 2.07 -5.14 18.65
C ILE A 48 1.55 -4.95 17.22
N LYS A 49 0.65 -5.82 16.75
CA LYS A 49 0.21 -5.84 15.35
C LYS A 49 -1.04 -4.99 15.16
N ILE A 50 -1.13 -4.29 14.03
CA ILE A 50 -2.36 -3.63 13.58
C ILE A 50 -3.48 -4.69 13.55
N PRO A 51 -4.62 -4.47 14.23
CA PRO A 51 -5.73 -5.39 14.16
C PRO A 51 -6.30 -5.50 12.74
N TYR A 52 -6.78 -6.68 12.36
CA TYR A 52 -7.33 -6.93 11.03
C TYR A 52 -8.36 -8.06 11.06
N PHE A 53 -9.18 -8.10 10.02
CA PHE A 53 -10.07 -9.19 9.70
C PHE A 53 -9.44 -10.16 8.70
N ARG A 54 -9.71 -11.45 8.88
CA ARG A 54 -9.34 -12.55 7.98
C ARG A 54 -10.51 -13.52 7.85
N HIS A 55 -10.67 -14.15 6.69
CA HIS A 55 -11.64 -15.24 6.50
C HIS A 55 -11.39 -16.38 7.51
N LYS A 56 -12.44 -16.85 8.19
CA LYS A 56 -12.34 -18.03 9.06
C LYS A 56 -11.99 -19.27 8.27
N ASP A 57 -12.65 -19.43 7.13
CA ASP A 57 -12.42 -20.54 6.21
C ASP A 57 -11.48 -20.09 5.09
N LYS A 58 -10.56 -20.96 4.70
CA LYS A 58 -9.64 -20.72 3.57
C LYS A 58 -10.27 -21.00 2.20
N GLN A 59 -11.58 -21.19 2.15
CA GLN A 59 -12.28 -21.41 0.89
C GLN A 59 -12.20 -20.17 0.00
N GLU A 60 -12.38 -20.36 -1.30
CA GLU A 60 -12.33 -19.28 -2.28
C GLU A 60 -13.32 -18.16 -1.92
N CYS A 61 -12.82 -16.92 -2.06
CA CYS A 61 -13.55 -15.68 -1.94
C CYS A 61 -13.89 -15.16 -3.33
N LEU A 62 -14.98 -14.41 -3.47
CA LEU A 62 -15.31 -13.70 -4.72
C LEU A 62 -14.33 -12.57 -5.03
N ASP A 63 -13.57 -12.12 -4.04
CA ASP A 63 -12.45 -11.19 -4.19
C ASP A 63 -11.23 -11.94 -4.72
N ILE A 64 -11.17 -12.12 -6.03
CA ILE A 64 -10.12 -12.91 -6.70
C ILE A 64 -8.77 -12.18 -6.78
N TYR A 65 -8.76 -10.85 -6.56
CA TYR A 65 -7.57 -10.00 -6.60
C TYR A 65 -6.97 -9.76 -5.21
N SER A 66 -7.44 -10.48 -4.19
CA SER A 66 -6.97 -10.27 -2.82
C SER A 66 -5.53 -10.77 -2.66
N GLU A 67 -4.62 -9.88 -2.27
CA GLU A 67 -3.29 -10.29 -1.82
C GLU A 67 -3.26 -10.68 -0.33
N SER A 68 -2.18 -11.31 0.09
CA SER A 68 -1.98 -11.63 1.52
C SER A 68 -1.71 -10.37 2.32
N GLU A 69 -2.51 -10.15 3.36
CA GLU A 69 -2.37 -9.01 4.26
C GLU A 69 -1.06 -9.09 5.07
N THR A 70 -0.13 -8.22 4.74
CA THR A 70 1.13 -8.03 5.48
C THR A 70 1.05 -6.82 6.41
N GLN A 71 1.98 -6.69 7.36
CA GLN A 71 2.07 -5.48 8.19
C GLN A 71 2.30 -4.22 7.35
N GLU A 72 3.06 -4.33 6.25
CA GLU A 72 3.24 -3.23 5.32
C GLU A 72 1.93 -2.85 4.65
N HIS A 73 1.18 -3.82 4.11
CA HIS A 73 -0.10 -3.56 3.44
C HIS A 73 -1.11 -2.91 4.37
N LEU A 74 -1.27 -3.43 5.59
CA LEU A 74 -2.15 -2.85 6.61
C LEU A 74 -1.73 -1.43 7.01
N GLN A 75 -0.43 -1.18 7.23
CA GLN A 75 0.06 0.13 7.61
C GLN A 75 -0.06 1.14 6.46
N GLY A 76 0.24 0.75 5.23
CA GLY A 76 0.11 1.63 4.07
C GLY A 76 -1.33 2.02 3.78
N LYS A 77 -2.26 1.06 3.87
CA LYS A 77 -3.70 1.38 3.80
C LYS A 77 -4.12 2.36 4.88
N LYS A 78 -3.66 2.17 6.12
CA LYS A 78 -3.93 3.09 7.23
C LYS A 78 -3.41 4.49 6.92
N ASP A 79 -2.14 4.61 6.55
CA ASP A 79 -1.52 5.91 6.26
C ASP A 79 -2.20 6.64 5.11
N LEU A 80 -2.50 5.92 4.02
CA LEU A 80 -3.15 6.48 2.84
C LEU A 80 -4.60 6.89 3.13
N TYR A 81 -5.32 6.12 3.96
CA TYR A 81 -6.65 6.50 4.42
C TYR A 81 -6.62 7.77 5.27
N GLU A 82 -5.75 7.82 6.28
CA GLU A 82 -5.59 8.99 7.16
C GLU A 82 -5.11 10.23 6.40
N TRP A 83 -4.31 10.04 5.35
CA TRP A 83 -3.91 11.09 4.44
C TRP A 83 -5.09 11.59 3.60
N LEU A 84 -5.87 10.68 2.98
CA LEU A 84 -7.01 11.01 2.12
C LEU A 84 -8.09 11.82 2.85
N ILE A 85 -8.44 11.45 4.08
CA ILE A 85 -9.48 12.16 4.84
C ILE A 85 -9.11 13.62 5.18
N LYS A 86 -7.82 13.98 5.06
CA LYS A 86 -7.31 15.34 5.28
C LYS A 86 -7.18 16.15 3.99
N GLN A 87 -7.45 15.55 2.82
CA GLN A 87 -7.31 16.22 1.54
C GLN A 87 -8.54 17.07 1.22
N ASP A 88 -8.31 18.27 0.71
CA ASP A 88 -9.38 19.14 0.22
C ASP A 88 -10.10 18.49 -0.97
N GLY A 89 -11.42 18.67 -1.06
CA GLY A 89 -12.23 18.14 -2.16
C GLY A 89 -12.46 16.62 -2.11
N VAL A 90 -11.95 15.92 -1.09
CA VAL A 90 -12.18 14.49 -0.86
C VAL A 90 -13.39 14.27 0.04
N SER A 91 -14.21 13.28 -0.31
CA SER A 91 -15.37 12.85 0.47
C SER A 91 -15.62 11.35 0.30
N ASN A 92 -16.50 10.79 1.14
CA ASN A 92 -16.92 9.38 1.07
C ASN A 92 -15.76 8.37 0.99
N VAL A 93 -14.77 8.52 1.88
CA VAL A 93 -13.61 7.63 1.93
C VAL A 93 -14.02 6.30 2.57
N ILE A 94 -13.89 5.21 1.82
CA ILE A 94 -14.32 3.86 2.18
C ILE A 94 -13.14 2.90 2.04
N LEU A 95 -12.75 2.25 3.13
CA LEU A 95 -11.80 1.14 3.08
C LEU A 95 -12.43 -0.10 2.46
N GLU A 96 -11.67 -0.74 1.56
CA GLU A 96 -11.93 -2.06 0.98
C GLU A 96 -13.40 -2.19 0.52
N GLY A 97 -13.84 -1.18 -0.24
CA GLY A 97 -15.19 -1.08 -0.79
C GLY A 97 -15.43 -2.17 -1.83
N TRP A 98 -16.51 -2.94 -1.70
CA TRP A 98 -16.84 -3.96 -2.71
C TRP A 98 -17.54 -3.29 -3.90
N LEU A 99 -17.06 -3.57 -5.11
CA LEU A 99 -17.63 -3.14 -6.37
C LEU A 99 -18.29 -4.34 -7.08
N PRO A 100 -19.59 -4.59 -6.88
CA PRO A 100 -20.23 -5.83 -7.34
C PRO A 100 -20.19 -6.02 -8.86
N LYS A 101 -20.25 -4.92 -9.62
CA LYS A 101 -20.28 -4.95 -11.10
C LYS A 101 -18.98 -5.51 -11.70
N THR A 102 -17.85 -5.10 -11.15
CA THR A 102 -16.52 -5.52 -11.62
C THR A 102 -15.92 -6.62 -10.75
N LYS A 103 -16.59 -7.00 -9.66
CA LYS A 103 -16.07 -7.92 -8.63
C LYS A 103 -14.69 -7.50 -8.09
N GLN A 104 -14.48 -6.19 -7.97
CA GLN A 104 -13.24 -5.60 -7.47
C GLN A 104 -13.41 -5.10 -6.05
N ARG A 105 -12.31 -5.13 -5.28
CA ARG A 105 -12.25 -4.59 -3.93
C ARG A 105 -11.00 -3.71 -3.78
N PRO A 106 -11.04 -2.46 -4.25
CA PRO A 106 -9.92 -1.54 -4.07
C PRO A 106 -9.60 -1.34 -2.60
N ASP A 107 -8.32 -1.16 -2.27
CA ASP A 107 -7.89 -0.91 -0.90
C ASP A 107 -8.60 0.30 -0.28
N ILE A 108 -8.77 1.39 -1.04
CA ILE A 108 -9.53 2.59 -0.63
C ILE A 108 -10.35 3.13 -1.81
N MET A 109 -11.62 3.44 -1.59
CA MET A 109 -12.48 4.14 -2.54
C MET A 109 -12.86 5.50 -1.97
N PHE A 110 -12.96 6.53 -2.82
CA PHE A 110 -13.33 7.88 -2.39
C PHE A 110 -13.90 8.69 -3.55
N ILE A 111 -14.56 9.80 -3.23
CA ILE A 111 -14.95 10.81 -4.20
C ILE A 111 -13.98 11.97 -4.10
N PHE A 112 -13.40 12.39 -5.23
CA PHE A 112 -12.56 13.58 -5.32
C PHE A 112 -13.04 14.47 -6.46
N ASN A 113 -13.37 15.73 -6.13
CA ASN A 113 -13.95 16.71 -7.05
C ASN A 113 -15.13 16.13 -7.86
N GLY A 114 -16.04 15.43 -7.17
CA GLY A 114 -17.25 14.85 -7.75
C GLY A 114 -17.05 13.57 -8.59
N LYS A 115 -15.82 13.06 -8.71
CA LYS A 115 -15.53 11.82 -9.45
C LYS A 115 -15.11 10.69 -8.52
N GLN A 116 -15.53 9.47 -8.85
CA GLN A 116 -15.13 8.28 -8.10
C GLN A 116 -13.68 7.91 -8.42
N HIS A 117 -12.91 7.75 -7.36
CA HIS A 117 -11.52 7.33 -7.41
C HIS A 117 -11.31 6.12 -6.50
N VAL A 118 -10.25 5.37 -6.80
CA VAL A 118 -9.75 4.28 -5.97
C VAL A 118 -8.24 4.39 -5.80
N ILE A 119 -7.74 3.97 -4.65
CA ILE A 119 -6.31 3.69 -4.44
C ILE A 119 -6.15 2.18 -4.31
N GLU A 120 -5.13 1.68 -4.99
CA GLU A 120 -4.60 0.32 -4.84
C GLU A 120 -3.18 0.43 -4.29
N TYR A 121 -2.96 -0.08 -3.07
CA TYR A 121 -1.64 -0.12 -2.44
C TYR A 121 -1.07 -1.53 -2.54
N GLN A 122 -0.45 -1.83 -3.68
CA GLN A 122 -0.03 -3.17 -4.03
C GLN A 122 1.35 -3.48 -3.42
N CYS A 123 1.40 -4.45 -2.51
CA CYS A 123 2.64 -4.89 -1.84
C CYS A 123 3.29 -6.12 -2.46
N THR A 124 2.59 -6.85 -3.33
CA THR A 124 3.13 -8.00 -4.08
C THR A 124 3.14 -7.75 -5.58
N PRO A 125 4.17 -8.20 -6.33
CA PRO A 125 4.21 -8.06 -7.79
C PRO A 125 3.00 -8.68 -8.48
N ILE A 126 2.34 -7.89 -9.33
CA ILE A 126 1.28 -8.36 -10.25
C ILE A 126 1.70 -8.12 -11.70
N SER A 127 1.13 -8.90 -12.61
CA SER A 127 1.44 -8.86 -14.04
C SER A 127 0.22 -8.44 -14.86
N SER A 128 -0.40 -9.35 -15.63
CA SER A 128 -1.58 -9.09 -16.44
C SER A 128 -2.78 -8.61 -15.63
N GLU A 129 -2.86 -8.99 -14.36
CA GLU A 129 -3.91 -8.59 -13.42
C GLU A 129 -4.05 -7.05 -13.32
N TYR A 130 -2.94 -6.31 -13.41
CA TYR A 130 -2.98 -4.85 -13.40
C TYR A 130 -3.85 -4.30 -14.54
N TYR A 131 -3.60 -4.77 -15.77
CA TYR A 131 -4.35 -4.30 -16.94
C TYR A 131 -5.82 -4.66 -16.87
N GLU A 132 -6.13 -5.87 -16.40
CA GLU A 132 -7.51 -6.33 -16.21
C GLU A 132 -8.26 -5.40 -15.24
N ARG A 133 -7.69 -5.15 -14.07
CA ARG A 133 -8.28 -4.29 -13.04
C ARG A 133 -8.40 -2.83 -13.50
N HIS A 134 -7.34 -2.31 -14.11
CA HIS A 134 -7.31 -0.95 -14.67
C HIS A 134 -8.41 -0.75 -15.72
N GLU A 135 -8.56 -1.67 -16.68
CA GLU A 135 -9.59 -1.54 -17.72
C GLU A 135 -11.01 -1.72 -17.14
N LEU A 136 -11.21 -2.55 -16.12
CA LEU A 136 -12.49 -2.66 -15.41
C LEU A 136 -12.86 -1.37 -14.66
N TYR A 137 -11.89 -0.71 -14.02
CA TYR A 137 -12.11 0.61 -13.38
C TYR A 137 -12.48 1.66 -14.42
N LYS A 138 -11.69 1.76 -15.47
CA LYS A 138 -11.89 2.69 -16.58
C LYS A 138 -13.24 2.50 -17.27
N ALA A 139 -13.63 1.25 -17.56
CA ALA A 139 -14.95 0.92 -18.12
C ALA A 139 -16.11 1.30 -17.18
N SER A 140 -15.85 1.35 -15.87
CA SER A 140 -16.81 1.80 -14.86
C SER A 140 -16.78 3.31 -14.59
N GLY A 141 -15.96 4.08 -15.31
CA GLY A 141 -15.77 5.52 -15.08
C GLY A 141 -15.07 5.85 -13.76
N ILE A 142 -14.34 4.89 -13.19
CA ILE A 142 -13.59 5.03 -11.94
C ILE A 142 -12.13 5.36 -12.29
N ILE A 143 -11.56 6.35 -11.58
CA ILE A 143 -10.14 6.71 -11.73
C ILE A 143 -9.32 5.97 -10.68
N ASP A 144 -8.38 5.15 -11.11
CA ASP A 144 -7.53 4.34 -10.24
C ASP A 144 -6.13 4.95 -10.04
N ILE A 145 -5.65 4.89 -8.81
CA ILE A 145 -4.31 5.33 -8.41
C ILE A 145 -3.60 4.13 -7.78
N TRP A 146 -2.59 3.62 -8.48
CA TRP A 146 -1.78 2.51 -7.99
C TRP A 146 -0.52 3.00 -7.29
N ILE A 147 -0.19 2.40 -6.16
CA ILE A 147 0.99 2.75 -5.37
C ILE A 147 1.65 1.44 -4.95
N CYS A 148 2.93 1.25 -5.29
CA CYS A 148 3.68 0.07 -4.90
C CYS A 148 4.20 0.18 -3.47
N GLY A 149 4.09 -0.90 -2.69
CA GLY A 149 4.72 -1.01 -1.37
C GLY A 149 6.24 -1.04 -1.49
N ALA A 150 6.90 -0.02 -0.95
CA ALA A 150 8.34 0.15 -1.14
C ALA A 150 9.13 -1.02 -0.55
N LYS A 151 8.69 -1.61 0.55
CA LYS A 151 9.49 -2.62 1.24
C LYS A 151 9.67 -3.88 0.39
N ASN A 152 8.58 -4.46 -0.13
CA ASN A 152 8.67 -5.67 -0.94
C ASN A 152 9.21 -5.39 -2.35
N TYR A 153 8.80 -4.28 -2.96
CA TYR A 153 9.28 -3.91 -4.28
C TYR A 153 10.77 -3.55 -4.27
N PHE A 154 11.31 -2.97 -3.19
CA PHE A 154 12.73 -2.64 -3.05
C PHE A 154 13.58 -3.71 -2.33
N GLN A 155 13.00 -4.75 -1.73
CA GLN A 155 13.76 -5.81 -1.04
C GLN A 155 14.48 -6.79 -1.95
N GLU A 156 13.96 -7.08 -3.16
CA GLU A 156 14.66 -7.96 -4.10
C GLU A 156 15.96 -7.37 -4.66
N TYR A 157 16.19 -6.05 -4.50
CA TYR A 157 17.40 -5.38 -4.97
C TYR A 157 18.64 -5.72 -4.15
N HIS A 158 18.49 -5.98 -2.86
CA HIS A 158 19.63 -6.15 -1.94
C HIS A 158 20.33 -7.50 -2.07
N LYS A 159 19.81 -8.43 -2.89
CA LYS A 159 20.42 -9.73 -3.17
C LYS A 159 21.21 -9.77 -4.49
N GLY A 160 21.20 -8.69 -5.29
CA GLY A 160 21.81 -8.64 -6.62
C GLY A 160 22.80 -7.49 -6.84
N ASN A 161 23.38 -7.43 -8.04
CA ASN A 161 24.39 -6.44 -8.46
C ASN A 161 23.86 -4.99 -8.64
N GLY A 162 22.73 -4.64 -8.03
CA GLY A 162 22.15 -3.29 -8.11
C GLY A 162 21.37 -2.98 -9.41
N ASN A 163 20.95 -3.99 -10.17
CA ASN A 163 20.05 -3.82 -11.31
C ASN A 163 18.68 -4.41 -10.96
N LYS A 164 17.60 -3.64 -11.06
CA LYS A 164 16.24 -4.20 -11.08
C LYS A 164 15.56 -3.99 -12.42
N ARG A 165 14.94 -5.08 -12.88
CA ARG A 165 13.90 -5.05 -13.88
C ARG A 165 12.56 -4.71 -13.23
N LEU A 166 11.97 -3.59 -13.61
CA LEU A 166 10.64 -3.20 -13.17
C LEU A 166 9.60 -4.20 -13.71
N ASN A 167 8.67 -4.61 -12.85
CA ASN A 167 7.51 -5.38 -13.30
C ASN A 167 6.48 -4.48 -14.00
N ILE A 168 5.40 -5.07 -14.52
CA ILE A 168 4.37 -4.36 -15.29
C ILE A 168 3.81 -3.20 -14.47
N LEU A 169 3.32 -3.47 -13.25
CA LEU A 169 2.73 -2.43 -12.41
C LEU A 169 3.71 -1.27 -12.19
N GLU A 170 4.97 -1.56 -11.88
CA GLU A 170 5.97 -0.52 -11.64
C GLU A 170 6.26 0.35 -12.87
N LYS A 171 6.31 -0.26 -14.06
CA LYS A 171 6.53 0.48 -15.31
C LYS A 171 5.41 1.49 -15.54
N GLU A 172 4.17 1.09 -15.24
CA GLU A 172 2.95 1.87 -15.47
C GLU A 172 2.75 2.96 -14.41
N THR A 173 2.84 2.60 -13.12
CA THR A 173 2.56 3.57 -12.05
C THR A 173 3.76 4.43 -11.68
N ARG A 174 4.95 3.83 -11.55
CA ARG A 174 6.18 4.46 -11.04
C ARG A 174 6.03 5.17 -9.67
N LYS A 175 4.95 4.88 -8.93
CA LYS A 175 4.65 5.43 -7.60
C LYS A 175 4.91 4.39 -6.54
N TYR A 176 5.58 4.78 -5.47
CA TYR A 176 5.86 3.92 -4.33
C TYR A 176 5.58 4.64 -3.03
N TYR A 177 5.19 3.89 -2.01
CA TYR A 177 5.02 4.41 -0.65
C TYR A 177 5.81 3.57 0.34
N ASN A 178 6.54 4.23 1.23
CA ASN A 178 7.29 3.59 2.31
C ASN A 178 6.60 3.85 3.65
N THR A 179 6.05 2.81 4.25
CA THR A 179 5.34 2.89 5.54
C THR A 179 6.25 3.22 6.72
N VAL A 180 7.57 2.96 6.62
CA VAL A 180 8.54 3.26 7.68
C VAL A 180 8.90 4.74 7.66
N THR A 181 9.24 5.28 6.48
CA THR A 181 9.65 6.68 6.35
C THR A 181 8.47 7.64 6.14
N ARG A 182 7.27 7.12 5.84
CA ARG A 182 6.05 7.87 5.49
C ARG A 182 6.24 8.77 4.27
N GLU A 183 6.92 8.24 3.25
CA GLU A 183 7.28 8.98 2.04
C GLU A 183 6.65 8.36 0.80
N LEU A 184 6.22 9.22 -0.13
CA LEU A 184 5.89 8.87 -1.50
C LEU A 184 7.10 9.11 -2.39
N PHE A 185 7.33 8.18 -3.32
CA PHE A 185 8.45 8.14 -4.25
C PHE A 185 7.90 8.02 -5.67
N PHE A 186 8.41 8.84 -6.59
CA PHE A 186 8.04 8.82 -8.01
C PHE A 186 9.29 8.61 -8.86
N LEU A 187 9.29 7.58 -9.73
CA LEU A 187 10.37 7.38 -10.71
C LEU A 187 10.05 8.16 -12.00
N ASP A 188 11.02 8.93 -12.49
CA ASP A 188 10.84 9.74 -13.71
C ASP A 188 10.65 8.87 -14.98
N LYS A 189 9.89 9.37 -15.96
CA LYS A 189 9.47 8.64 -17.17
C LYS A 189 10.61 8.29 -18.14
N ASP A 190 11.65 9.14 -18.19
CA ASP A 190 12.73 9.07 -19.21
C ASP A 190 13.77 7.96 -18.99
N ILE A 191 13.53 7.07 -18.04
CA ILE A 191 14.36 5.87 -17.87
C ILE A 191 13.92 4.85 -18.93
N ASN A 192 14.59 4.87 -20.09
CA ASN A 192 14.39 3.91 -21.17
C ASN A 192 15.06 2.58 -20.80
N ILE A 193 14.32 1.66 -20.18
CA ILE A 193 14.87 0.40 -19.60
C ILE A 193 15.01 -0.71 -20.65
N ASP A 194 14.44 -0.56 -21.85
CA ASP A 194 14.34 -1.62 -22.85
C ASP A 194 15.32 -1.47 -24.05
N ASP A 195 16.24 -0.49 -24.04
CA ASP A 195 17.26 -0.38 -25.10
C ASP A 195 18.37 -1.43 -24.91
N LYS A 196 18.27 -2.53 -25.67
CA LYS A 196 19.37 -3.51 -25.87
C LYS A 196 20.65 -2.89 -26.49
N LYS A 197 20.68 -1.58 -26.72
CA LYS A 197 21.83 -0.77 -27.16
C LYS A 197 22.25 0.30 -26.14
N PHE A 198 21.88 0.17 -24.86
CA PHE A 198 22.47 1.03 -23.83
C PHE A 198 23.90 0.57 -23.55
N ASN A 199 24.87 1.26 -24.17
CA ASN A 199 26.27 1.21 -23.76
C ASN A 199 26.33 1.47 -22.25
N SER A 200 26.68 0.44 -21.50
CA SER A 200 27.12 0.39 -20.10
C SER A 200 27.17 1.72 -19.32
N GLU A 201 26.03 2.36 -19.06
CA GLU A 201 25.86 3.22 -17.89
C GLU A 201 24.82 2.56 -17.01
N LYS A 202 25.34 1.67 -16.15
CA LYS A 202 24.63 1.02 -15.05
C LYS A 202 23.82 2.07 -14.29
N ILE A 203 22.56 1.76 -13.98
CA ILE A 203 21.85 2.46 -12.91
C ILE A 203 22.63 2.17 -11.62
N ASP A 204 23.50 3.09 -11.21
CA ASP A 204 24.39 2.88 -10.05
C ASP A 204 23.62 3.11 -8.75
N LEU A 205 22.79 2.14 -8.38
CA LEU A 205 22.07 2.10 -7.10
C LEU A 205 23.01 2.01 -5.89
N LYS A 206 24.34 1.94 -6.08
CA LYS A 206 25.31 2.15 -4.99
C LYS A 206 25.18 3.53 -4.33
N ARG A 207 24.60 4.53 -5.00
CA ARG A 207 24.24 5.84 -4.39
C ARG A 207 22.94 5.81 -3.57
N ILE A 208 22.09 4.80 -3.77
CA ILE A 208 20.89 4.54 -2.96
C ILE A 208 21.22 3.66 -1.74
N LYS A 209 22.48 3.23 -1.57
CA LYS A 209 22.94 2.50 -0.37
C LYS A 209 22.75 3.26 0.95
N ASN A 210 22.50 4.56 0.90
CA ASN A 210 22.21 5.33 2.11
C ASN A 210 20.71 5.41 2.41
N ILE A 211 19.82 4.75 1.68
CA ILE A 211 18.49 4.48 2.22
C ILE A 211 18.66 3.33 3.22
N ASP A 212 18.85 3.70 4.48
CA ASP A 212 18.73 2.76 5.59
C ASP A 212 17.25 2.37 5.70
N LEU A 213 16.85 1.35 4.93
CA LEU A 213 15.65 0.57 5.21
C LEU A 213 15.93 -0.25 6.47
N SER A 214 16.15 0.44 7.59
CA SER A 214 16.24 -0.18 8.90
C SER A 214 14.85 -0.72 9.22
N TYR A 215 14.67 -2.02 8.98
CA TYR A 215 13.86 -2.77 9.91
C TYR A 215 14.42 -2.48 11.30
N SER A 216 13.60 -1.90 12.15
CA SER A 216 13.88 -1.83 13.58
C SER A 216 13.99 -3.27 14.11
N ASN A 217 15.17 -3.85 14.04
CA ASN A 217 15.60 -4.81 15.03
C ASN A 217 16.47 -4.05 16.02
N ASN A 218 15.83 -3.34 16.95
CA ASN A 218 16.45 -3.13 18.24
C ASN A 218 16.15 -4.34 19.11
N SER A 219 16.97 -5.37 18.92
CA SER A 219 17.46 -6.17 20.04
C SER A 219 18.72 -6.91 19.62
N TYR A 220 19.89 -6.26 19.68
CA TYR A 220 21.11 -6.99 19.97
C TYR A 220 21.99 -6.21 20.96
N PHE A 221 22.55 -7.02 21.85
CA PHE A 221 23.25 -6.67 23.06
C PHE A 221 24.47 -5.76 22.84
N LYS A 222 24.81 -5.04 23.92
CA LYS A 222 25.99 -4.19 24.10
C LYS A 222 27.24 -4.69 23.35
N SER A 223 27.84 -3.82 22.57
CA SER A 223 29.30 -3.82 22.41
C SER A 223 29.84 -2.39 22.44
N ARG A 224 30.93 -2.27 23.19
CA ARG A 224 31.58 -1.06 23.68
C ARG A 224 32.34 -0.37 22.53
N ARG A 225 31.96 0.86 22.18
CA ARG A 225 32.85 2.05 22.16
C ARG A 225 32.11 3.26 21.57
N LYS A 226 32.18 4.35 22.35
CA LYS A 226 31.72 5.74 22.17
C LYS A 226 31.34 6.14 20.74
N GLY A 227 30.05 6.43 20.53
CA GLY A 227 29.51 7.01 19.31
C GLY A 227 29.23 8.51 19.44
N TRP A 228 29.51 9.24 18.36
CA TRP A 228 28.78 10.46 18.01
C TRP A 228 27.74 10.05 16.98
N VAL A 229 26.46 10.35 17.25
CA VAL A 229 25.37 10.14 16.30
C VAL A 229 25.28 11.39 15.43
N THR A 230 25.30 11.23 14.11
CA THR A 230 25.10 12.31 13.14
C THR A 230 23.82 12.04 12.36
N GLU A 231 22.98 13.07 12.27
CA GLU A 231 21.69 13.14 11.58
C GLU A 231 21.90 13.30 10.07
N TYR A 232 21.07 12.66 9.22
CA TYR A 232 21.18 12.78 7.76
C TYR A 232 19.90 13.33 7.12
N THR A 233 20.07 14.42 6.37
CA THR A 233 19.13 14.97 5.38
C THR A 233 19.60 14.56 3.97
N TYR A 234 18.68 14.15 3.08
CA TYR A 234 19.02 13.77 1.71
C TYR A 234 18.78 14.91 0.72
N LYS A 235 19.86 15.40 0.10
CA LYS A 235 19.81 16.17 -1.15
C LYS A 235 20.03 15.22 -2.33
N CYS A 236 19.00 15.04 -3.14
CA CYS A 236 19.11 14.47 -4.48
C CYS A 236 19.73 15.55 -5.39
N ASN A 237 21.04 15.46 -5.63
CA ASN A 237 21.70 16.23 -6.69
C ASN A 237 21.77 15.36 -7.96
N ASN A 238 21.05 15.84 -8.98
CA ASN A 238 20.97 15.39 -10.38
C ASN A 238 20.18 14.10 -10.64
N SER A 239 18.84 14.25 -10.62
CA SER A 239 17.77 13.34 -11.11
C SER A 239 17.83 11.93 -10.51
N PHE A 240 16.75 11.29 -10.08
CA PHE A 240 15.88 10.47 -10.93
C PHE A 240 14.71 9.90 -10.09
N ALA A 241 14.41 10.54 -8.96
CA ALA A 241 13.22 10.24 -8.16
C ALA A 241 12.80 11.46 -7.31
N LYS A 242 11.50 11.76 -7.32
CA LYS A 242 10.91 12.83 -6.50
C LYS A 242 10.32 12.22 -5.24
N TYR A 243 10.57 12.86 -4.10
CA TYR A 243 10.08 12.41 -2.80
C TYR A 243 9.22 13.47 -2.13
N ALA A 244 8.24 13.00 -1.36
CA ALA A 244 7.47 13.86 -0.48
C ALA A 244 7.00 13.09 0.75
N LYS A 245 7.01 13.74 1.91
CA LYS A 245 6.25 13.25 3.08
C LYS A 245 4.78 13.23 2.71
N ILE A 246 4.11 12.10 2.97
CA ILE A 246 2.70 11.91 2.64
C ILE A 246 1.83 13.02 3.26
N ASP A 247 2.14 13.42 4.50
CA ASP A 247 1.38 14.44 5.24
C ASP A 247 1.40 15.82 4.57
N ASN A 248 2.42 16.11 3.73
CA ASN A 248 2.55 17.36 2.99
C ASN A 248 2.23 17.21 1.50
N PHE A 249 1.84 16.01 1.06
CA PHE A 249 1.56 15.74 -0.35
C PHE A 249 0.11 16.03 -0.66
N LYS A 250 -0.13 16.77 -1.75
CA LYS A 250 -1.47 17.08 -2.24
C LYS A 250 -1.95 16.02 -3.24
N LEU A 251 -3.17 15.53 -3.06
CA LEU A 251 -3.77 14.52 -3.94
C LEU A 251 -3.79 14.95 -5.42
N GLU A 252 -3.93 16.23 -5.77
CA GLU A 252 -3.87 16.66 -7.18
C GLU A 252 -2.57 16.24 -7.87
N ARG A 253 -1.49 16.10 -7.10
CA ARG A 253 -0.15 15.76 -7.60
C ARG A 253 0.06 14.25 -7.77
N MET A 254 -0.92 13.41 -7.40
CA MET A 254 -0.87 11.96 -7.65
C MET A 254 -1.31 11.58 -9.07
N LYS A 255 -1.89 12.51 -9.84
CA LYS A 255 -2.39 12.27 -11.20
C LYS A 255 -1.27 12.29 -12.23
#